data_AF-A0A0F8XRI6-F1
#
_entry.id   AF-A0A0F8XRI6-F1
#
_cell.length_a   1.000
_cell.length_b   1.000
_cell.length_c   1.000
_cell.angle_alpha   90.00
_cell.angle_beta   90.00
_cell.angle_gamma   90.00
#
_symmetry.space_group_name_H-M   'P 1'
#
loop_
_entity.id
_entity.type
_entity.pdbx_description
1 polymer ?
#
loop_
_entity_poly.entity_id
_entity_poly.type
_entity_poly.pdbx_seq_one_letter_code
_entity_poly.pdbx_strand_id
1 'polypeptide(L)'
;MKAEWATYLESIGIQKLFLKRAEEVFDFYQQVYPNQMEDIFVTEYIDEDGNEQYESLWLFSTTSAGEAKNFLQEDDFDSVPLIKQVKYWCIKKTEYDFTKATTKSRMVLRFKLLSGVSGDMKASIKNCDHLKSLFMKYILPNAIESSVLAKQVYAGDGD
;
A
#
# COMPACT_ATOMS: atom_id res chain seq x y z
N MET A 1 14.83 -9.95 -5.19
CA MET A 1 14.34 -8.60 -4.79
C MET A 1 15.32 -7.50 -5.26
N LYS A 2 14.86 -6.25 -5.48
CA LYS A 2 15.75 -5.11 -5.83
C LYS A 2 16.54 -4.62 -4.61
N ALA A 3 17.75 -4.10 -4.81
CA ALA A 3 18.63 -3.67 -3.71
C ALA A 3 18.05 -2.48 -2.93
N GLU A 4 17.42 -1.53 -3.63
CA GLU A 4 16.77 -0.37 -3.03
C GLU A 4 15.61 -0.75 -2.09
N TRP A 5 14.96 -1.88 -2.35
CA TRP A 5 13.88 -2.40 -1.51
C TRP A 5 14.42 -2.99 -0.21
N ALA A 6 15.53 -3.73 -0.28
CA ALA A 6 16.23 -4.18 0.93
C ALA A 6 16.64 -3.00 1.81
N THR A 7 17.23 -1.96 1.21
CA THR A 7 17.61 -0.72 1.92
C THR A 7 16.41 -0.04 2.57
N TYR A 8 15.27 0.03 1.88
CA TYR A 8 14.03 0.56 2.45
C TYR A 8 13.57 -0.24 3.67
N LEU A 9 13.48 -1.57 3.54
CA LEU A 9 13.01 -2.47 4.61
C LEU A 9 13.91 -2.37 5.84
N GLU A 10 15.23 -2.46 5.65
CA GLU A 10 16.20 -2.29 6.75
C GLU A 10 16.05 -0.92 7.42
N SER A 11 15.76 0.12 6.64
CA SER A 11 15.56 1.44 7.19
C SER A 11 14.39 1.45 8.19
N ILE A 12 13.28 0.77 7.92
CA ILE A 12 12.10 0.75 8.79
C ILE A 12 12.17 -0.33 9.90
N GLY A 13 13.37 -0.83 10.21
CA GLY A 13 13.59 -1.76 11.33
C GLY A 13 13.40 -3.24 11.00
N ILE A 14 13.05 -3.58 9.75
CA ILE A 14 12.88 -4.97 9.33
C ILE A 14 14.21 -5.71 9.49
N GLN A 15 14.22 -6.75 10.33
CA GLN A 15 15.40 -7.56 10.57
C GLN A 15 15.74 -8.43 9.35
N LYS A 16 17.01 -8.83 9.22
CA LYS A 16 17.48 -9.66 8.09
C LYS A 16 16.66 -10.93 7.87
N LEU A 17 16.16 -11.56 8.94
CA LEU A 17 15.31 -12.75 8.82
C LEU A 17 14.00 -12.46 8.06
N PHE A 18 13.45 -11.27 8.22
CA PHE A 18 12.24 -10.81 7.56
C PHE A 18 12.49 -10.32 6.13
N LEU A 19 13.73 -9.94 5.78
CA LEU A 19 14.11 -9.66 4.38
C LEU A 19 13.95 -10.90 3.51
N LYS A 20 14.39 -12.07 3.99
CA LYS A 20 14.19 -13.34 3.27
C LYS A 20 12.71 -13.60 3.03
N ARG A 21 11.86 -13.31 4.02
CA ARG A 21 10.41 -13.47 3.85
C ARG A 21 9.84 -12.51 2.81
N ALA A 22 10.28 -11.25 2.80
CA ALA A 22 9.90 -10.29 1.75
C ALA A 22 10.37 -10.73 0.35
N GLU A 23 11.54 -11.37 0.24
CA GLU A 23 12.04 -11.96 -1.01
C GLU A 23 11.13 -13.09 -1.49
N GLU A 24 10.73 -14.02 -0.62
CA GLU A 24 9.81 -15.12 -0.95
C GLU A 24 8.46 -14.60 -1.44
N VAL A 25 7.91 -13.56 -0.79
CA VAL A 25 6.68 -12.89 -1.24
C VAL A 25 6.86 -12.28 -2.63
N PHE A 26 7.97 -11.57 -2.87
CA PHE A 26 8.26 -11.00 -4.18
C PHE A 26 8.36 -12.07 -5.26
N ASP A 27 9.07 -13.16 -4.98
CA ASP A 27 9.25 -14.27 -5.92
C ASP A 27 7.92 -14.96 -6.24
N PHE A 28 7.00 -15.05 -5.28
CA PHE A 28 5.63 -15.50 -5.54
C PHE A 28 4.92 -14.56 -6.54
N TYR A 29 4.93 -13.24 -6.28
CA TYR A 29 4.31 -12.28 -7.20
C TYR A 29 4.94 -12.31 -8.59
N GLN A 30 6.25 -12.49 -8.73
CA GLN A 30 6.89 -12.64 -10.04
C GLN A 30 6.43 -13.89 -10.82
N GLN A 31 5.98 -14.94 -10.13
CA GLN A 31 5.49 -16.15 -10.76
C GLN A 31 4.04 -16.02 -11.25
N VAL A 32 3.20 -15.28 -10.53
CA VAL A 32 1.75 -15.18 -10.82
C VAL A 32 1.34 -13.89 -11.51
N TYR A 33 2.17 -12.83 -11.46
CA TYR A 33 1.90 -11.56 -12.13
C TYR A 33 2.71 -11.38 -13.40
N PRO A 34 2.07 -11.02 -14.54
CA PRO A 34 2.77 -10.75 -15.78
C PRO A 34 3.54 -9.42 -15.76
N ASN A 35 3.13 -8.50 -14.89
CA ASN A 35 3.72 -7.17 -14.81
C ASN A 35 4.78 -7.12 -13.71
N GLN A 36 5.89 -6.45 -14.03
CA GLN A 36 6.97 -6.23 -13.07
C GLN A 36 6.49 -5.33 -11.94
N MET A 37 6.72 -5.76 -10.69
CA MET A 37 6.49 -4.91 -9.53
C MET A 37 7.59 -3.84 -9.45
N GLU A 38 7.18 -2.60 -9.25
CA GLU A 38 8.01 -1.41 -9.33
C GLU A 38 8.42 -0.91 -7.94
N ASP A 39 7.50 -0.96 -6.98
CA ASP A 39 7.68 -0.51 -5.60
C ASP A 39 7.09 -1.49 -4.59
N ILE A 40 7.58 -1.40 -3.35
CA ILE A 40 7.07 -2.14 -2.21
C ILE A 40 6.75 -1.22 -1.04
N PHE A 41 5.93 -1.71 -0.12
CA PHE A 41 5.61 -1.01 1.12
C PHE A 41 5.23 -1.96 2.23
N VAL A 42 5.75 -1.74 3.43
CA VAL A 42 5.27 -2.47 4.61
C VAL A 42 4.30 -1.59 5.37
N THR A 43 3.11 -2.13 5.58
CA THR A 43 2.17 -1.59 6.56
C THR A 43 2.68 -1.91 7.95
N GLU A 44 2.95 -0.87 8.72
CA GLU A 44 3.37 -1.00 10.11
C GLU A 44 2.77 0.07 11.00
N TYR A 45 2.78 -0.20 12.30
CA TYR A 45 2.41 0.75 13.34
C TYR A 45 3.20 0.49 14.62
N ILE A 46 3.19 1.48 15.50
CA ILE A 46 3.73 1.35 16.86
C ILE A 46 2.54 1.17 17.80
N ASP A 47 2.54 0.08 18.57
CA ASP A 47 1.48 -0.24 19.53
C ASP A 47 1.54 0.62 20.81
N GLU A 48 0.63 0.37 21.74
CA GLU A 48 0.52 1.12 23.00
C GLU A 48 1.73 0.92 23.92
N ASP A 49 2.42 -0.21 23.78
CA ASP A 49 3.64 -0.56 24.53
C ASP A 49 4.91 -0.01 23.86
N GLY A 50 4.78 0.60 22.68
CA GLY A 50 5.88 1.17 21.93
C GLY A 50 6.61 0.18 21.02
N ASN A 51 6.06 -1.02 20.81
CA ASN A 51 6.65 -2.00 19.91
C ASN A 51 6.24 -1.76 18.45
N GLU A 52 7.16 -2.01 17.53
CA GLU A 52 6.90 -2.00 16.10
C GLU A 52 6.15 -3.27 15.69
N GLN A 53 5.05 -3.09 14.96
CA GLN A 53 4.19 -4.15 14.45
C GLN A 53 4.17 -4.07 12.93
N TYR A 54 4.48 -5.18 12.25
CA TYR A 54 4.45 -5.28 10.79
C TYR A 54 3.26 -6.15 10.38
N GLU A 55 2.33 -5.61 9.58
CA GLU A 55 1.10 -6.31 9.19
C GLU A 55 1.21 -6.89 7.78
N SER A 56 1.27 -6.04 6.76
CA SER A 56 1.21 -6.47 5.36
C SER A 56 2.38 -5.96 4.54
N LEU A 57 2.82 -6.75 3.57
CA LEU A 57 3.73 -6.33 2.52
C LEU A 57 2.96 -6.08 1.24
N TRP A 58 2.97 -4.83 0.78
CA TRP A 58 2.36 -4.39 -0.46
C TRP A 58 3.38 -4.33 -1.59
N LEU A 59 2.94 -4.69 -2.79
CA LEU A 59 3.70 -4.54 -4.03
C LEU A 59 2.86 -3.76 -5.04
N PHE A 60 3.49 -2.83 -5.74
CA PHE A 60 2.83 -1.97 -6.70
C PHE A 60 3.48 -2.07 -8.07
N SER A 61 2.65 -2.11 -9.11
CA SER A 61 3.02 -1.77 -10.48
C SER A 61 2.21 -0.55 -10.93
N THR A 62 2.54 0.01 -12.08
CA THR A 62 1.70 1.04 -12.74
C THR A 62 0.25 0.60 -12.97
N THR A 63 -0.04 -0.71 -12.94
CA THR A 63 -1.34 -1.26 -13.33
C THR A 63 -2.08 -2.03 -12.23
N SER A 64 -1.38 -2.41 -11.16
CA SER A 64 -1.90 -3.32 -10.13
C SER A 64 -1.30 -3.02 -8.76
N ALA A 65 -2.00 -3.45 -7.72
CA ALA A 65 -1.50 -3.57 -6.36
C ALA A 65 -1.68 -5.02 -5.91
N GLY A 66 -0.69 -5.56 -5.21
CA GLY A 66 -0.76 -6.84 -4.50
C GLY A 66 -0.49 -6.65 -3.01
N GLU A 67 -1.13 -7.45 -2.18
CA GLU A 67 -0.95 -7.47 -0.74
C GLU A 67 -0.60 -8.90 -0.29
N ALA A 68 0.47 -9.05 0.47
CA ALA A 68 0.71 -10.21 1.30
C ALA A 68 0.31 -9.85 2.74
N LYS A 69 -0.84 -10.34 3.19
CA LYS A 69 -1.37 -10.06 4.53
C LYS A 69 -0.65 -10.91 5.56
N ASN A 70 -0.39 -10.34 6.73
CA ASN A 70 0.33 -11.02 7.83
C ASN A 70 1.59 -11.71 7.30
N PHE A 71 2.36 -11.01 6.47
CA PHE A 71 3.36 -11.64 5.60
C PHE A 71 4.49 -12.34 6.39
N LEU A 72 4.66 -12.02 7.68
CA LEU A 72 5.63 -12.67 8.56
C LEU A 72 5.13 -14.01 9.13
N GLN A 73 3.82 -14.26 9.10
CA GLN A 73 3.18 -15.40 9.75
C GLN A 73 2.57 -16.40 8.76
N GLU A 74 2.03 -15.94 7.64
CA GLU A 74 1.30 -16.78 6.69
C GLU A 74 1.45 -16.34 5.23
N ASP A 75 1.00 -17.22 4.32
CA ASP A 75 0.88 -17.00 2.88
C ASP A 75 -0.58 -16.63 2.53
N ASP A 76 -0.98 -15.39 2.79
CA ASP A 76 -2.27 -14.81 2.34
C ASP A 76 -1.98 -13.71 1.32
N PHE A 77 -2.22 -14.02 0.04
CA PHE A 77 -1.95 -13.14 -1.08
C PHE A 77 -3.23 -12.70 -1.77
N ASP A 78 -3.38 -11.40 -1.99
CA ASP A 78 -4.40 -10.86 -2.89
C ASP A 78 -3.84 -9.81 -3.82
N SER A 79 -4.64 -9.47 -4.83
CA SER A 79 -4.21 -8.49 -5.80
C SER A 79 -5.37 -7.95 -6.63
N VAL A 80 -5.18 -6.74 -7.12
CA VAL A 80 -6.22 -5.97 -7.80
C VAL A 80 -5.64 -5.13 -8.93
N PRO A 81 -6.37 -4.96 -10.04
CA PRO A 81 -6.06 -3.91 -11.01
C PRO A 81 -6.28 -2.54 -10.37
N LEU A 82 -5.43 -1.57 -10.70
CA LEU A 82 -5.46 -0.23 -10.12
C LEU A 82 -5.91 0.85 -11.11
N ILE A 83 -5.73 0.64 -12.42
CA ILE A 83 -5.98 1.65 -13.46
C ILE A 83 -7.40 2.19 -13.37
N LYS A 84 -7.53 3.47 -12.97
CA LYS A 84 -8.80 4.19 -12.80
C LYS A 84 -9.81 3.42 -11.96
N GLN A 85 -9.35 2.73 -10.91
CA GLN A 85 -10.21 1.92 -10.04
C GLN A 85 -10.54 2.59 -8.71
N VAL A 86 -9.80 3.61 -8.27
CA VAL A 86 -9.93 4.17 -6.92
C VAL A 86 -11.17 5.08 -6.86
N LYS A 87 -12.23 4.59 -6.23
CA LYS A 87 -13.50 5.34 -6.06
C LYS A 87 -13.50 6.25 -4.83
N TYR A 88 -12.67 5.92 -3.85
CA TYR A 88 -12.59 6.63 -2.59
C TYR A 88 -11.20 6.44 -1.99
N TRP A 89 -10.68 7.50 -1.37
CA TRP A 89 -9.52 7.41 -0.51
C TRP A 89 -9.66 8.38 0.66
N CYS A 90 -8.96 8.08 1.75
CA CYS A 90 -8.92 8.87 2.96
C CYS A 90 -7.54 8.77 3.59
N ILE A 91 -7.03 9.91 4.06
CA ILE A 91 -5.78 10.00 4.80
C ILE A 91 -6.09 10.52 6.21
N LYS A 92 -5.74 9.74 7.23
CA LYS A 92 -5.69 10.19 8.62
C LYS A 92 -4.23 10.37 9.02
N LYS A 93 -3.90 11.49 9.66
CA LYS A 93 -2.55 11.81 10.12
C LYS A 93 -2.56 12.21 11.59
N THR A 94 -1.49 11.84 12.30
CA THR A 94 -1.17 12.33 13.64
C THR A 94 0.26 12.84 13.61
N GLU A 95 0.49 14.11 13.98
CA GLU A 95 1.82 14.74 13.99
C GLU A 95 2.64 14.55 12.69
N TYR A 96 1.96 14.42 11.56
CA TYR A 96 2.55 14.40 10.23
C TYR A 96 1.97 15.55 9.42
N ASP A 97 2.81 16.47 8.97
CA ASP A 97 2.43 17.65 8.20
C ASP A 97 2.22 17.35 6.71
N PHE A 98 2.46 16.11 6.27
CA PHE A 98 2.48 15.72 4.85
C PHE A 98 3.65 16.31 4.05
N THR A 99 4.70 16.76 4.73
CA THR A 99 5.95 17.25 4.13
C THR A 99 7.11 16.37 4.53
N LYS A 100 7.37 16.23 5.84
CA LYS A 100 8.50 15.47 6.36
C LYS A 100 8.15 14.78 7.68
N ALA A 101 8.44 13.49 7.74
CA ALA A 101 8.20 12.68 8.92
C ALA A 101 9.11 13.04 10.10
N THR A 102 8.55 12.98 11.31
CA THR A 102 9.25 13.03 12.60
C THR A 102 9.06 11.71 13.35
N THR A 103 9.68 11.54 14.51
CA THR A 103 9.49 10.35 15.37
C THR A 103 8.06 10.18 15.87
N LYS A 104 7.26 11.25 15.89
CA LYS A 104 5.86 11.23 16.33
C LYS A 104 4.87 11.06 15.18
N SER A 105 5.33 11.15 13.94
CA SER A 105 4.46 11.07 12.77
C SER A 105 3.78 9.70 12.67
N ARG A 106 2.47 9.71 12.39
CA ARG A 106 1.65 8.55 12.04
C ARG A 106 0.77 8.91 10.86
N MET A 107 0.55 7.95 9.96
CA MET A 107 -0.33 8.10 8.81
C MET A 107 -1.07 6.80 8.55
N VAL A 108 -2.36 6.92 8.25
CA VAL A 108 -3.20 5.82 7.78
C VAL A 108 -3.83 6.26 6.46
N LEU A 109 -3.61 5.49 5.41
CA LEU A 109 -4.22 5.63 4.11
C LEU A 109 -5.21 4.49 3.91
N ARG A 110 -6.45 4.85 3.63
CA ARG A 110 -7.50 3.89 3.24
C ARG A 110 -7.96 4.23 1.84
N PHE A 111 -8.18 3.21 1.02
CA PHE A 111 -8.77 3.39 -0.29
C PHE A 111 -9.77 2.27 -0.59
N LYS A 112 -10.73 2.58 -1.47
CA LYS A 112 -11.70 1.61 -1.97
C LYS A 112 -11.69 1.63 -3.49
N LEU A 113 -11.84 0.45 -4.08
CA LEU A 113 -11.93 0.26 -5.52
C LEU A 113 -13.39 0.12 -5.97
N LEU A 114 -13.64 0.31 -7.27
CA LEU A 114 -14.96 0.06 -7.88
C LEU A 114 -15.47 -1.35 -7.60
N SER A 115 -14.59 -2.35 -7.65
CA SER A 115 -14.89 -3.76 -7.32
C SER A 115 -15.41 -4.00 -5.91
N GLY A 116 -15.28 -3.01 -5.02
CA GLY A 116 -15.65 -3.14 -3.60
C GLY A 116 -14.47 -3.50 -2.70
N VAL A 117 -13.36 -3.98 -3.27
CA VAL A 117 -12.11 -4.25 -2.54
C VAL A 117 -11.58 -2.96 -1.92
N SER A 118 -10.99 -3.06 -0.73
CA SER A 118 -10.39 -1.94 -0.01
C SER A 118 -9.00 -2.30 0.48
N GLY A 119 -8.11 -1.31 0.49
CA GLY A 119 -6.81 -1.43 1.14
C GLY A 119 -6.69 -0.45 2.31
N ASP A 120 -5.96 -0.88 3.34
CA ASP A 120 -5.56 -0.08 4.49
C ASP A 120 -4.03 -0.15 4.61
N MET A 121 -3.37 1.00 4.60
CA MET A 121 -1.93 1.13 4.73
C MET A 121 -1.62 2.06 5.90
N LYS A 122 -0.83 1.55 6.85
CA LYS A 122 -0.39 2.27 8.04
C LYS A 122 1.10 2.52 7.98
N ALA A 123 1.50 3.69 8.46
CA ALA A 123 2.87 4.09 8.55
C ALA A 123 3.14 4.87 9.84
N SER A 124 4.32 4.68 10.39
CA SER A 124 4.87 5.43 11.50
C SER A 124 6.23 6.03 11.13
N ILE A 125 6.61 7.08 11.84
CA ILE A 125 7.92 7.73 11.73
C ILE A 125 8.23 8.02 10.24
N LYS A 126 9.42 7.65 9.75
CA LYS A 126 9.88 7.91 8.38
C LYS A 126 9.11 7.14 7.31
N ASN A 127 8.42 6.06 7.67
CA ASN A 127 7.61 5.30 6.72
C ASN A 127 6.41 6.13 6.23
N CYS A 128 6.01 7.19 6.94
CA CYS A 128 4.99 8.14 6.48
C CYS A 128 5.39 8.84 5.17
N ASP A 129 6.68 9.15 4.99
CA ASP A 129 7.18 9.77 3.75
C ASP A 129 7.10 8.77 2.56
N HIS A 130 7.30 7.48 2.83
CA HIS A 130 7.15 6.41 1.85
C HIS A 130 5.67 6.20 1.48
N LEU A 131 4.78 6.15 2.47
CA LEU A 131 3.34 6.03 2.23
C LEU A 131 2.80 7.22 1.45
N LYS A 132 3.25 8.44 1.75
CA LYS A 132 2.94 9.63 0.94
C LYS A 132 3.39 9.45 -0.50
N SER A 133 4.61 8.98 -0.73
CA SER A 133 5.16 8.80 -2.07
C SER A 133 4.33 7.81 -2.90
N LEU A 134 3.91 6.69 -2.30
CA LEU A 134 3.05 5.70 -2.95
C LEU A 134 1.64 6.19 -3.19
N PHE A 135 1.08 6.93 -2.23
CA PHE A 135 -0.21 7.58 -2.41
C PHE A 135 -0.20 8.47 -3.65
N MET A 136 0.81 9.34 -3.77
CA MET A 136 0.94 10.26 -4.90
C MET A 136 1.23 9.55 -6.23
N LYS A 137 1.93 8.41 -6.19
CA LYS A 137 2.32 7.66 -7.40
C LYS A 137 1.24 6.70 -7.91
N TYR A 138 0.57 5.98 -7.03
CA TYR A 138 -0.30 4.86 -7.41
C TYR A 138 -1.77 5.08 -7.09
N ILE A 139 -2.09 5.67 -5.93
CA ILE A 139 -3.49 5.76 -5.47
C ILE A 139 -4.17 6.99 -6.04
N LEU A 140 -3.58 8.17 -5.87
CA LEU A 140 -4.17 9.44 -6.29
C LEU A 140 -4.36 9.53 -7.82
N PRO A 141 -3.39 9.13 -8.67
CA PRO A 141 -3.57 9.19 -10.13
C PRO A 141 -4.65 8.24 -10.65
N ASN A 142 -5.01 7.23 -9.87
CA ASN A 142 -6.06 6.27 -10.19
C ASN A 142 -7.41 6.60 -9.55
N ALA A 143 -7.51 7.75 -8.88
CA ALA A 143 -8.76 8.27 -8.36
C ALA A 143 -9.70 8.69 -9.49
N ILE A 144 -10.94 8.20 -9.44
CA ILE A 144 -11.98 8.58 -10.38
C ILE A 144 -12.58 9.91 -9.93
N GLU A 145 -12.68 10.87 -10.84
CA GLU A 145 -13.38 12.12 -10.55
C GLU A 145 -14.86 11.86 -10.23
N SER A 146 -15.38 12.55 -9.22
CA SER A 146 -16.79 12.46 -8.80
C SER A 146 -17.78 12.73 -9.94
N SER A 147 -17.37 13.54 -10.94
CA SER A 147 -18.16 13.87 -12.14
C SER A 147 -18.38 12.65 -13.07
N VAL A 148 -17.47 11.69 -13.06
CA VAL A 148 -17.51 10.46 -13.88
C VAL A 148 -18.36 9.39 -13.19
N LEU A 149 -18.27 9.28 -11.86
CA LEU A 149 -19.09 8.36 -11.07
C LEU A 149 -20.60 8.67 -11.20
N ALA A 150 -20.97 9.95 -11.24
CA ALA A 150 -22.37 10.36 -11.44
C ALA A 150 -22.91 9.88 -12.80
N LYS A 151 -22.13 9.93 -13.88
CA LYS A 151 -22.58 9.51 -15.21
C LYS A 151 -22.79 8.00 -15.33
N GLN A 152 -22.03 7.20 -14.58
CA GLN A 152 -22.20 5.73 -14.57
C GLN A 152 -23.46 5.29 -13.83
N VAL A 153 -23.89 6.03 -12.80
CA VAL A 153 -25.13 5.73 -12.06
C VAL A 153 -26.37 6.02 -12.91
N TYR A 154 -26.36 7.03 -13.78
CA TYR A 154 -27.53 7.41 -14.60
C TYR A 154 -27.59 6.76 -15.99
N ALA A 155 -26.60 5.94 -16.37
CA ALA A 155 -26.58 5.24 -17.66
C ALA A 155 -27.05 3.78 -17.57
N GLY A 156 -27.39 3.29 -16.36
CA GLY A 156 -27.80 1.90 -16.12
C GLY A 156 -29.30 1.63 -16.02
N ASP A 157 -30.15 2.66 -16.09
CA ASP A 157 -31.62 2.54 -15.93
C ASP A 157 -32.38 2.73 -17.26
N GLY A 158 -31.78 2.34 -18.38
CA GLY A 158 -32.35 2.51 -19.72
C GLY A 158 -32.30 1.25 -20.56
N ASP A 159 -33.00 0.20 -20.13
CA ASP A 159 -33.52 -0.89 -20.97
C ASP A 159 -34.98 -1.17 -20.60
#